data_AF-A0A8H7WMD4-F1
#
_entry.id   AF-A0A8H7WMD4-F1
#
_cell.length_a   1.000
_cell.length_b   1.000
_cell.length_c   1.000
_cell.angle_alpha   90.00
_cell.angle_beta   90.00
_cell.angle_gamma   90.00
#
_symmetry.space_group_name_H-M   'P 1'
#
loop_
_entity.id
_entity.type
_entity.pdbx_description
1 polymer ?
#
loop_
_entity_poly.entity_id
_entity_poly.type
_entity_poly.pdbx_seq_one_letter_code
_entity_poly.pdbx_strand_id
1 'polypeptide(L)'
;KAATEGARYMGSTLLTTYAPTQCASFCSQTTGCAASNIYFERDPSLDPNAVGCPNRTAVTNIKCILWGGAVSNATATNNGQFRNKFQVVVAGSNGYNRK
;
A
#
# COMPACT_ATOMS: atom_id res chain seq x y z
N LYS A 1 -2.37 5.10 -10.76
CA LYS A 1 -3.73 4.89 -10.21
C LYS A 1 -3.62 4.67 -8.70
N ALA A 2 -4.68 4.98 -7.95
CA ALA A 2 -4.80 4.84 -6.50
C ALA A 2 -4.66 3.38 -6.01
N ALA A 3 -4.32 3.23 -4.72
CA ALA A 3 -4.39 1.95 -4.01
C ALA A 3 -5.83 1.59 -3.65
N THR A 4 -6.04 0.31 -3.35
CA THR A 4 -7.30 -0.18 -2.78
C THR A 4 -7.54 0.45 -1.42
N GLU A 5 -8.77 0.89 -1.21
CA GLU A 5 -9.39 1.22 0.06
C GLU A 5 -10.68 0.40 0.18
N GLY A 6 -10.95 -0.17 1.34
CA GLY A 6 -12.14 -1.01 1.50
C GLY A 6 -12.25 -1.62 2.89
N ALA A 7 -13.30 -2.40 3.08
CA ALA A 7 -13.49 -3.17 4.30
C ALA A 7 -12.58 -4.41 4.33
N ARG A 8 -12.36 -4.97 5.53
CA ARG A 8 -11.60 -6.22 5.74
C ARG A 8 -10.12 -6.12 5.35
N TYR A 9 -9.48 -4.99 5.68
CA TYR A 9 -8.02 -4.91 5.67
C TYR A 9 -7.43 -5.99 6.58
N MET A 10 -6.48 -6.78 6.05
CA MET A 10 -5.87 -7.89 6.80
C MET A 10 -4.44 -7.61 7.23
N GLY A 11 -3.75 -6.69 6.55
CA GLY A 11 -2.38 -6.34 6.88
C GLY A 11 -1.59 -5.85 5.67
N SER A 12 -0.40 -5.34 5.97
CA SER A 12 0.56 -4.85 4.99
C SER A 12 1.94 -5.45 5.25
N THR A 13 2.66 -5.77 4.19
CA THR A 13 4.09 -6.09 4.25
C THR A 13 4.87 -5.29 3.22
N LEU A 14 6.15 -5.06 3.51
CA LEU A 14 7.07 -4.39 2.60
C LEU A 14 7.82 -5.43 1.76
N LEU A 15 7.88 -5.20 0.46
CA LEU A 15 8.67 -5.98 -0.47
C LEU A 15 9.96 -5.24 -0.83
N THR A 16 11.01 -6.00 -1.13
CA THR A 16 12.28 -5.47 -1.65
C THR A 16 12.20 -5.16 -3.15
N THR A 17 11.33 -5.87 -3.87
CA THR A 17 11.11 -5.69 -5.31
C THR A 17 9.62 -5.68 -5.62
N TYR A 18 9.23 -5.08 -6.75
CA TYR A 18 7.84 -5.06 -7.18
C TYR A 18 7.46 -6.43 -7.76
N ALA A 19 7.00 -7.33 -6.89
CA ALA A 19 6.71 -8.72 -7.22
C ALA A 19 5.23 -9.07 -6.92
N PRO A 20 4.31 -8.87 -7.88
CA PRO A 20 2.90 -9.19 -7.70
C PRO A 20 2.63 -10.65 -7.33
N THR A 21 3.41 -11.58 -7.87
CA THR A 21 3.32 -13.02 -7.58
C THR A 21 3.69 -13.33 -6.13
N GLN A 22 4.72 -12.67 -5.59
CA GLN A 22 5.09 -12.79 -4.18
C GLN A 22 3.97 -12.25 -3.27
N CYS A 23 3.40 -11.09 -3.61
CA CYS A 23 2.28 -10.51 -2.88
C CYS A 23 1.03 -11.40 -2.90
N ALA A 24 0.70 -11.97 -4.06
CA ALA A 24 -0.39 -12.94 -4.20
C ALA A 24 -0.12 -14.23 -3.40
N SER A 25 1.15 -14.70 -3.34
CA SER A 25 1.53 -15.87 -2.54
C SER A 25 1.30 -15.65 -1.05
N PHE A 26 1.58 -14.44 -0.53
CA PHE A 26 1.24 -14.09 0.85
C PHE A 26 -0.25 -14.16 1.12
N CYS A 27 -1.09 -13.70 0.18
CA CYS A 27 -2.54 -13.88 0.29
C CYS A 27 -2.93 -15.37 0.29
N SER A 28 -2.32 -16.18 -0.59
CA SER A 28 -2.61 -17.62 -0.67
C SER A 28 -2.33 -18.36 0.64
N GLN A 29 -1.30 -17.94 1.38
CA GLN A 29 -0.87 -18.51 2.66
C GLN A 29 -1.61 -17.90 3.86
N THR A 30 -2.39 -16.83 3.67
CA THR A 30 -3.13 -16.16 4.74
C THR A 30 -4.59 -16.63 4.73
N THR A 31 -5.00 -17.33 5.79
CA THR A 31 -6.38 -17.79 5.96
C THR A 31 -7.36 -16.61 5.92
N GLY A 32 -8.38 -16.70 5.07
CA GLY A 32 -9.39 -15.66 4.88
C GLY A 32 -9.01 -14.55 3.91
N CYS A 33 -7.80 -14.56 3.33
CA CYS A 33 -7.41 -13.59 2.31
C CYS A 33 -8.10 -13.88 0.97
N ALA A 34 -8.81 -12.87 0.47
CA ALA A 34 -9.58 -12.92 -0.77
C ALA A 34 -8.90 -12.14 -1.91
N ALA A 35 -8.05 -11.16 -1.59
CA ALA A 35 -7.37 -10.36 -2.58
C ALA A 35 -6.09 -9.71 -2.05
N SER A 36 -5.22 -9.29 -2.95
CA SER A 36 -4.04 -8.50 -2.66
C SER A 36 -3.96 -7.23 -3.51
N ASN A 37 -3.30 -6.20 -3.00
CA ASN A 37 -2.99 -4.98 -3.73
C ASN A 37 -1.53 -4.60 -3.49
N ILE A 38 -0.76 -4.47 -4.57
CA ILE A 38 0.65 -4.07 -4.54
C ILE A 38 0.83 -2.69 -5.17
N TYR A 39 1.60 -1.81 -4.54
CA TYR A 39 1.85 -0.46 -5.01
C TYR A 39 3.14 0.13 -4.43
N PHE A 40 3.62 1.21 -5.06
CA PHE A 40 4.67 2.06 -4.49
C PHE A 40 4.03 3.16 -3.64
N GLU A 41 4.56 3.37 -2.44
CA GLU A 41 4.19 4.48 -1.55
C GLU A 41 5.41 5.35 -1.28
N ARG A 42 5.25 6.66 -1.46
CA ARG A 42 6.27 7.65 -1.08
C ARG A 42 6.02 8.06 0.37
N ASP A 43 6.87 7.64 1.28
CA ASP A 43 6.79 7.96 2.71
C ASP A 43 7.88 8.97 3.11
N PRO A 44 7.66 9.77 4.17
CA PRO A 44 8.72 10.59 4.73
C PRO A 44 9.73 9.71 5.47
N SER A 45 11.03 9.98 5.36
CA SER A 45 12.07 9.19 6.06
C SER A 45 12.06 9.37 7.59
N LEU A 46 11.43 10.44 8.07
CA LEU A 46 11.28 10.82 9.47
C LEU A 46 9.85 11.29 9.70
N ASP A 47 9.40 11.33 10.95
CA ASP A 47 8.08 11.90 11.27
C ASP A 47 8.01 13.39 10.86
N PRO A 48 7.15 13.77 9.90
CA PRO A 48 7.02 15.14 9.44
C PRO A 48 6.31 16.06 10.45
N ASN A 49 5.78 15.52 11.55
CA ASN A 49 5.19 16.28 12.66
C ASN A 49 6.18 16.57 13.79
N ALA A 50 7.38 15.98 13.76
CA ALA A 50 8.38 16.23 14.80
C ALA A 50 8.86 17.70 14.78
N VAL A 51 8.95 18.31 15.97
CA VAL A 51 9.41 19.70 16.14
C VAL A 51 10.83 19.83 15.59
N GLY A 52 11.04 20.77 14.65
CA GLY A 52 12.34 21.00 14.03
C GLY A 52 12.78 19.96 13.00
N CYS A 53 11.87 19.10 12.52
CA CYS A 53 12.18 18.13 11.46
C CYS A 53 12.60 18.86 10.17
N PRO A 54 13.86 18.72 9.72
CA PRO A 54 14.27 19.27 8.44
C PRO A 54 13.48 18.54 7.35
N ASN A 55 13.13 19.23 6.25
CA ASN A 55 12.46 18.61 5.11
C ASN A 55 13.40 17.56 4.46
N ARG A 56 13.35 16.32 4.93
CA ARG A 56 14.29 15.25 4.57
C ARG A 56 13.73 14.38 3.44
N THR A 57 14.64 13.68 2.77
CA THR A 57 14.41 12.84 1.59
C THR A 57 13.25 11.84 1.80
N ALA A 58 12.39 11.72 0.79
CA ALA A 58 11.37 10.69 0.80
C ALA A 58 11.98 9.30 0.61
N VAL A 59 11.37 8.29 1.19
CA VAL A 59 11.63 6.88 0.90
C VAL A 59 10.51 6.33 0.02
N THR A 60 10.86 5.42 -0.89
CA THR A 60 9.87 4.71 -1.70
C THR A 60 9.74 3.29 -1.19
N ASN A 61 8.56 2.96 -0.69
CA ASN A 61 8.21 1.65 -0.16
C ASN A 61 7.41 0.87 -1.19
N ILE A 62 7.67 -0.42 -1.32
CA ILE A 62 6.85 -1.33 -2.12
C ILE A 62 5.92 -2.05 -1.15
N LYS A 63 4.66 -1.63 -1.10
CA LYS A 63 3.66 -2.19 -0.19
C LYS A 63 2.90 -3.31 -0.88
N CYS A 64 2.76 -4.43 -0.16
CA CYS A 64 1.81 -5.49 -0.47
C CYS A 64 0.74 -5.52 0.63
N ILE A 65 -0.50 -5.26 0.25
CA ILE A 65 -1.65 -5.22 1.14
C ILE A 65 -2.54 -6.42 0.90
N LEU A 66 -3.00 -7.04 1.98
CA LEU A 66 -3.92 -8.17 1.95
C LEU A 66 -5.33 -7.74 2.36
N TRP A 67 -6.32 -8.26 1.65
CA TRP A 67 -7.74 -7.94 1.83
C TRP A 67 -8.55 -9.22 1.99
N GLY A 68 -9.46 -9.22 2.98
CA GLY A 68 -10.45 -10.28 3.21
C GLY A 68 -11.72 -10.11 2.38
N GLY A 69 -11.71 -9.18 1.43
CA GLY A 69 -12.75 -8.94 0.44
C GLY A 69 -12.13 -8.72 -0.94
N ALA A 70 -12.95 -8.81 -1.99
CA ALA A 70 -12.51 -8.60 -3.35
C ALA A 70 -12.11 -7.12 -3.59
N VAL A 71 -11.12 -6.91 -4.45
CA VAL A 71 -10.67 -5.59 -4.92
C VAL A 71 -11.09 -5.36 -6.36
N SER A 72 -11.32 -4.10 -6.72
CA SER A 72 -11.70 -3.70 -8.07
C SER A 72 -11.25 -2.27 -8.37
N ASN A 73 -11.53 -1.78 -9.57
CA ASN A 73 -11.33 -0.36 -9.89
C ASN A 73 -12.16 0.55 -8.98
N ALA A 74 -13.32 0.11 -8.49
CA ALA A 74 -14.17 0.91 -7.60
C ALA A 74 -13.57 1.06 -6.20
N THR A 75 -12.77 0.09 -5.76
CA THR A 75 -12.06 0.17 -4.47
C THR A 75 -10.74 0.92 -4.59
N ALA A 76 -10.24 1.22 -5.80
CA ALA A 76 -8.99 1.93 -6.01
C ALA A 76 -9.16 3.45 -5.80
N THR A 77 -9.39 3.87 -4.56
CA THR A 77 -9.68 5.27 -4.17
C THR A 77 -8.62 5.90 -3.28
N ASN A 78 -7.71 5.11 -2.70
CA ASN A 78 -6.64 5.62 -1.86
C ASN A 78 -5.55 6.31 -2.70
N ASN A 79 -5.64 7.63 -2.76
CA ASN A 79 -4.67 8.48 -3.47
C ASN A 79 -3.51 8.97 -2.57
N GLY A 80 -3.41 8.44 -1.34
CA GLY A 80 -2.50 8.91 -0.31
C GLY A 80 -3.07 10.05 0.52
N GLN A 81 -2.25 10.58 1.43
CA GLN A 81 -2.65 11.57 2.42
C GLN A 81 -1.55 12.59 2.68
N PHE A 82 -1.94 13.79 3.10
CA PHE A 82 -0.99 14.78 3.61
C PHE A 82 -0.61 14.46 5.06
N ARG A 83 0.68 14.54 5.35
CA ARG A 83 1.25 14.56 6.71
C ARG A 83 2.01 15.87 6.86
N ASN A 84 1.41 16.86 7.51
CA ASN A 84 1.90 18.25 7.54
C ASN A 84 2.11 18.78 6.10
N LYS A 85 3.32 19.22 5.74
CA LYS A 85 3.67 19.72 4.40
C LYS A 85 4.12 18.60 3.43
N PHE A 86 4.17 17.35 3.88
CA PHE A 86 4.58 16.20 3.07
C PHE A 86 3.37 15.47 2.53
N GLN A 87 3.32 15.25 1.21
CA GLN A 87 2.28 14.42 0.60
C GLN A 87 2.78 12.99 0.45
N VAL A 88 2.14 12.06 1.17
CA VAL A 88 2.26 10.63 0.86
C VAL A 88 1.47 10.37 -0.41
N VAL A 89 2.12 9.77 -1.39
CA VAL A 89 1.52 9.46 -2.69
C VAL A 89 1.65 7.99 -3.02
N VAL A 90 0.68 7.49 -3.76
CA VAL A 90 0.62 6.11 -4.23
C VAL A 90 0.80 6.07 -5.75
N ALA A 91 1.66 5.17 -6.23
CA ALA A 91 1.89 4.95 -7.65
C ALA A 91 2.02 3.45 -7.98
N GLY A 92 1.86 3.10 -9.26
CA GLY A 92 2.02 1.73 -9.74
C GLY A 92 1.13 0.71 -9.00
N SER A 93 -0.10 1.08 -8.66
CA SER A 93 -1.03 0.19 -7.94
C SER A 93 -1.66 -0.85 -8.86
N ASN A 94 -1.57 -2.13 -8.45
CA ASN A 94 -2.22 -3.26 -9.09
C ASN A 94 -2.96 -4.11 -8.04
N GLY A 95 -4.22 -4.47 -8.31
CA GLY A 95 -5.06 -5.32 -7.46
C GLY A 95 -5.30 -6.69 -8.08
N TYR A 96 -5.29 -7.74 -7.26
CA TYR A 96 -5.45 -9.14 -7.67
C TYR A 96 -6.45 -9.84 -6.75
N ASN A 97 -7.54 -10.35 -7.33
CA ASN A 97 -8.47 -11.22 -6.62
C ASN A 97 -7.98 -12.66 -6.67
N ARG A 98 -8.04 -13.35 -5.54
CA ARG A 98 -7.81 -14.79 -5.47
C ARG A 98 -8.99 -15.49 -6.15
N LYS A 99 -8.67 -16.47 -7.01
CA LYS A 99 -9.66 -17.37 -7.59
C LYS A 99 -10.00 -18.49 -6.63
#